data_AF-A0A9R1BTL5-F1
#
_entry.id   AF-A0A9R1BTL5-F1
#
_cell.length_a   1.000
_cell.length_b   1.000
_cell.length_c   1.000
_cell.angle_alpha   90.00
_cell.angle_beta   90.00
_cell.angle_gamma   90.00
#
_symmetry.space_group_name_H-M   'P 1'
#
loop_
_entity.id
_entity.type
_entity.pdbx_description
1 polymer ?
#
loop_
_entity_poly.entity_id
_entity_poly.type
_entity_poly.pdbx_seq_one_letter_code
_entity_poly.pdbx_strand_id
1 'polypeptide(L)'
;MGLSGAVQWWDEWQLRVLVLGSLFVQYLLFFSSVVRRRAPPSWLRLVFWLAYLGQLAAGLEVLWAPVLLIHLGGQHLMTAYSIEDNELWRRQAITMVSQSCVFIMEMETEKVSQHNLLSFCARKKRPTFLMKLATLVCYKDYVNMHCYIEHAPTTSSLQVVELVHGYVTDGWKGYIHDAASYKRFNLHRGQWALRHQRHLRWSLNMPFDRSVLLWHIAIDICFHHQSTTPRGRECAARSRVISNYMTYLLSIRPEMLISGSRIGIFTIACEDIELMLGDNSALHDERGLAQGILSRAQQPSLLDNTSIIGTACRLAKMLMELQDELERWEVVQGVWVEMLCYSASRCRGYLHAKNMSEVTELLTRVWFFLISMGMETLADRFQKSEYLETKEENAEEDDNDGENRVVVERKINMPI
;
A
#
# COMPACT_ATOMS: atom_id res chain seq x y z
N MET A 1 -36.95 46.92 16.78
CA MET A 1 -36.34 45.64 17.21
C MET A 1 -35.07 45.97 17.96
N GLY A 2 -35.07 45.79 19.28
CA GLY A 2 -34.00 46.28 20.16
C GLY A 2 -32.71 45.49 20.01
N LEU A 3 -31.58 46.14 20.31
CA LEU A 3 -30.22 45.57 20.32
C LEU A 3 -30.14 44.20 21.05
N SER A 4 -30.98 43.99 22.07
CA SER A 4 -31.10 42.71 22.77
C SER A 4 -31.50 41.54 21.87
N GLY A 5 -32.38 41.75 20.88
CA GLY A 5 -32.82 40.68 19.98
C GLY A 5 -31.77 40.33 18.92
N ALA A 6 -30.97 41.30 18.49
CA ALA A 6 -29.87 41.07 17.56
C ALA A 6 -28.71 40.28 18.21
N VAL A 7 -28.42 40.56 19.49
CA VAL A 7 -27.39 39.83 20.25
C VAL A 7 -27.83 38.38 20.51
N GLN A 8 -29.09 38.15 20.90
CA GLN A 8 -29.64 36.80 21.09
C GLN A 8 -29.66 35.99 19.79
N TRP A 9 -30.04 36.63 18.68
CA TRP A 9 -29.99 36.00 17.35
C TRP A 9 -28.55 35.66 16.94
N TRP A 10 -27.60 36.56 17.22
CA TRP A 10 -26.19 36.31 16.94
C TRP A 10 -25.63 35.15 17.77
N ASP A 11 -25.93 35.07 19.07
CA ASP A 11 -25.46 33.98 19.93
C ASP A 11 -25.98 32.61 19.49
N GLU A 12 -27.20 32.55 18.94
CA GLU A 12 -27.84 31.32 18.47
C GLU A 12 -27.33 30.87 17.08
N TRP A 13 -26.95 31.83 16.23
CA TRP A 13 -26.57 31.55 14.84
C TRP A 13 -25.07 31.66 14.53
N GLN A 14 -24.25 32.17 15.45
CA GLN A 14 -22.82 32.42 15.23
C GLN A 14 -22.06 31.22 14.66
N LEU A 15 -22.26 30.03 15.23
CA LEU A 15 -21.57 28.81 14.78
C LEU A 15 -22.03 28.38 13.38
N ARG A 16 -23.32 28.54 13.06
CA ARG A 16 -23.88 28.20 11.75
C ARG A 16 -23.41 29.17 10.67
N VAL A 17 -23.36 30.46 10.99
CA VAL A 17 -22.86 31.51 10.10
C VAL A 17 -21.36 31.34 9.85
N LEU A 18 -20.58 30.98 10.88
CA LEU A 18 -19.14 30.70 10.76
C LEU A 18 -18.87 29.46 9.90
N VAL A 19 -19.61 28.37 10.10
CA VAL A 19 -19.46 27.13 9.30
C VAL A 19 -19.89 27.35 7.84
N LEU A 20 -21.01 28.03 7.60
CA LEU A 20 -21.44 28.38 6.24
C LEU A 20 -20.46 29.36 5.56
N GLY A 21 -19.90 30.29 6.34
CA GLY A 21 -18.86 31.20 5.89
C GLY A 21 -17.57 30.47 5.50
N SER A 22 -17.11 29.51 6.31
CA SER A 22 -15.92 28.72 5.99
C SER A 22 -16.15 27.85 4.75
N LEU A 23 -17.33 27.23 4.62
CA LEU A 23 -17.70 26.43 3.46
C LEU A 23 -17.78 27.28 2.18
N PHE A 24 -18.30 28.49 2.27
CA PHE A 24 -18.34 29.45 1.16
C PHE A 24 -16.93 29.88 0.71
N VAL A 25 -16.05 30.16 1.68
CA VAL A 25 -14.63 30.47 1.40
C VAL A 25 -13.92 29.27 0.77
N GLN A 26 -14.17 28.04 1.25
CA GLN A 26 -13.65 26.80 0.65
C GLN A 26 -14.12 26.62 -0.80
N TYR A 27 -15.40 26.86 -1.09
CA TYR A 27 -15.95 26.83 -2.46
C TYR A 27 -15.34 27.88 -3.38
N LEU A 28 -15.16 29.10 -2.88
CA LEU A 28 -14.48 30.18 -3.63
C LEU A 28 -13.02 29.83 -3.91
N LEU A 29 -12.31 29.27 -2.93
CA LEU A 29 -10.92 28.84 -3.11
C LEU A 29 -10.81 27.71 -4.13
N PHE A 30 -11.73 26.75 -4.13
CA PHE A 30 -11.81 25.67 -5.12
C PHE A 30 -12.04 26.23 -6.54
N PHE A 31 -13.05 27.07 -6.73
CA PHE A 31 -13.31 27.70 -8.03
C PHE A 31 -12.15 28.60 -8.48
N SER A 32 -11.54 29.34 -7.55
CA SER A 32 -10.40 30.20 -7.85
C SER A 32 -9.13 29.41 -8.21
N SER A 33 -8.96 28.19 -7.66
CA SER A 33 -7.90 27.25 -8.02
C SER A 33 -8.07 26.78 -9.48
N VAL A 34 -9.32 26.57 -9.90
CA VAL A 34 -9.66 26.27 -11.30
C VAL A 34 -9.38 27.47 -12.22
N VAL A 35 -9.67 28.70 -11.76
CA VAL A 35 -9.40 29.95 -12.50
C VAL A 35 -7.90 30.30 -12.53
N ARG A 36 -7.11 29.85 -11.55
CA ARG A 36 -5.65 30.07 -11.41
C ARG A 36 -4.83 29.58 -12.61
N ARG A 37 -5.40 28.74 -13.48
CA ARG A 37 -4.80 28.30 -14.76
C ARG A 37 -4.92 29.31 -15.89
N ARG A 38 -5.50 30.50 -15.66
CA ARG A 38 -5.45 31.66 -16.56
C ARG A 38 -4.88 32.87 -15.81
N ALA A 39 -4.02 33.65 -16.48
CA ALA A 39 -3.24 34.73 -15.88
C ALA A 39 -4.12 35.77 -15.14
N PRO A 40 -3.99 35.94 -13.80
CA PRO A 40 -4.89 36.78 -13.03
C PRO A 40 -4.42 38.25 -12.90
N PRO A 41 -5.36 39.21 -12.76
CA PRO A 41 -5.04 40.60 -12.41
C PRO A 41 -4.43 40.75 -11.01
N SER A 42 -3.56 41.74 -10.83
CA SER A 42 -2.66 41.90 -9.68
C SER A 42 -3.35 41.99 -8.31
N TRP A 43 -4.60 42.46 -8.23
CA TRP A 43 -5.32 42.60 -6.96
C TRP A 43 -5.75 41.25 -6.34
N LEU A 44 -5.96 40.20 -7.16
CA LEU A 44 -6.28 38.86 -6.68
C LEU A 44 -5.09 38.20 -5.96
N ARG A 45 -3.84 38.51 -6.38
CA ARG A 45 -2.63 38.01 -5.69
C ARG A 45 -2.55 38.51 -4.25
N LEU A 46 -3.01 39.72 -3.98
CA LEU A 46 -3.00 40.31 -2.64
C LEU A 46 -4.07 39.69 -1.74
N VAL A 47 -5.25 39.37 -2.29
CA VAL A 47 -6.30 38.60 -1.60
C VAL A 47 -5.81 37.19 -1.25
N PHE A 48 -5.10 36.52 -2.16
CA PHE A 48 -4.49 35.21 -1.88
C PHE A 48 -3.37 35.28 -0.84
N TRP A 49 -2.55 36.34 -0.86
CA TRP A 49 -1.51 36.56 0.14
C TRP A 49 -2.08 36.73 1.56
N LEU A 50 -3.19 37.47 1.68
CA LEU A 50 -3.88 37.67 2.96
C LEU A 50 -4.61 36.41 3.44
N ALA A 51 -5.22 35.64 2.54
CA ALA A 51 -5.84 34.35 2.89
C ALA A 51 -4.79 33.31 3.34
N TYR A 52 -3.63 33.30 2.68
CA TYR A 52 -2.50 32.43 3.04
C TYR A 52 -1.89 32.83 4.40
N LEU A 53 -1.75 34.12 4.68
CA LEU A 53 -1.35 34.64 6.00
C LEU A 53 -2.34 34.27 7.10
N GLY A 54 -3.65 34.32 6.82
CA GLY A 54 -4.69 33.89 7.76
C GLY A 54 -4.62 32.39 8.10
N GLN A 55 -4.23 31.55 7.13
CA GLN A 55 -4.02 30.12 7.33
C GLN A 55 -2.75 29.82 8.15
N LEU A 56 -1.70 30.65 8.01
CA LEU A 56 -0.45 30.54 8.78
C LEU A 56 -0.63 31.01 10.24
N ALA A 57 -1.52 31.97 10.48
CA ALA A 57 -1.81 32.52 11.82
C ALA A 57 -2.63 31.56 12.71
N ALA A 58 -3.31 30.56 12.13
CA ALA A 58 -3.98 29.48 12.85
C ALA A 58 -3.02 28.31 13.23
N GLY A 59 -1.71 28.55 13.15
CA GLY A 59 -0.63 27.57 13.24
C GLY A 59 -0.42 26.95 14.63
N LEU A 60 -1.36 26.12 15.08
CA LEU A 60 -1.09 25.14 16.15
C LEU A 60 -0.51 23.83 15.61
N GLU A 61 -0.68 23.51 14.32
CA GLU A 61 -0.25 22.24 13.74
C GLU A 61 1.25 22.20 13.33
N VAL A 62 1.84 23.35 12.99
CA VAL A 62 3.28 23.43 12.61
C VAL A 62 4.22 23.32 13.82
N LEU A 63 3.69 23.57 15.03
CA LEU A 63 4.44 23.50 16.29
C LEU A 63 4.66 22.05 16.76
N TRP A 64 3.80 21.11 16.36
CA TRP A 64 3.90 19.72 16.79
C TRP A 64 4.86 18.89 15.95
N ALA A 65 5.09 19.25 14.68
CA ALA A 65 5.99 18.49 13.82
C ALA A 65 7.45 18.44 14.33
N PRO A 66 8.08 19.54 14.81
CA PRO A 66 9.39 19.49 15.45
C PRO A 66 9.39 18.73 16.77
N VAL A 67 8.32 18.85 17.59
CA VAL A 67 8.18 18.15 18.88
C VAL A 67 8.08 16.64 18.69
N LEU A 68 7.32 16.19 17.69
CA LEU A 68 7.20 14.78 17.33
C LEU A 68 8.49 14.26 16.67
N LEU A 69 9.17 15.05 15.83
CA LEU A 69 10.46 14.67 15.25
C LEU A 69 11.58 14.55 16.29
N ILE A 70 11.59 15.39 17.33
CA ILE A 70 12.54 15.32 18.43
C ILE A 70 12.27 14.13 19.36
N HIS A 71 11.01 13.69 19.48
CA HIS A 71 10.65 12.54 20.32
C HIS A 71 10.63 11.19 19.59
N LEU A 72 10.46 11.17 18.26
CA LEU A 72 10.54 9.96 17.43
C LEU A 72 11.96 9.69 16.89
N GLY A 73 12.81 10.72 16.78
CA GLY A 73 14.23 10.60 16.46
C GLY A 73 15.05 10.45 17.74
N GLY A 74 15.30 9.20 18.15
CA GLY A 74 15.96 8.85 19.40
C GLY A 74 17.20 9.69 19.75
N GLN A 75 17.18 10.30 20.93
CA GLN A 75 18.39 10.71 21.63
C GLN A 75 19.00 9.47 22.29
N HIS A 76 20.13 9.02 21.76
CA HIS A 76 20.93 7.96 22.37
C HIS A 76 21.33 8.28 23.82
N LEU A 77 21.46 7.20 24.59
CA LEU A 77 22.01 7.09 25.95
C LEU A 77 21.03 7.42 27.08
N MET A 78 20.22 6.43 27.48
CA MET A 78 19.83 6.31 28.89
C MET A 78 21.10 6.14 29.73
N THR A 79 21.72 7.25 30.13
CA THR A 79 22.71 7.22 31.20
C THR A 79 21.97 6.96 32.50
N ALA A 80 22.22 5.79 33.07
CA ALA A 80 21.60 5.22 34.27
C ALA A 80 21.89 5.98 35.58
N TYR A 81 21.96 7.32 35.57
CA TYR A 81 22.25 8.13 36.76
C TYR A 81 21.47 9.46 36.77
N SER A 82 20.15 9.38 36.91
CA SER A 82 19.39 10.45 37.56
C SER A 82 18.10 9.84 38.12
N ILE A 83 17.91 9.94 39.44
CA ILE A 83 16.70 9.43 40.12
C ILE A 83 15.48 10.33 39.84
N GLU A 84 15.72 11.49 39.21
CA GLU A 84 14.73 12.48 38.79
C GLU A 84 14.04 12.14 37.45
N ASP A 85 14.64 11.28 36.61
CA ASP A 85 13.96 10.73 35.42
C ASP A 85 12.85 9.73 35.76
N ASN A 86 12.81 9.24 37.01
CA ASN A 86 11.81 8.28 37.47
C ASN A 86 10.39 8.90 37.63
N GLU A 87 10.26 10.23 37.57
CA GLU A 87 8.97 10.94 37.63
C GLU A 87 8.41 11.30 36.23
N LEU A 88 9.26 11.34 35.20
CA LEU A 88 8.90 11.73 33.82
C LEU A 88 8.46 10.55 32.95
N TRP A 89 9.05 9.36 33.14
CA TRP A 89 8.68 8.18 32.36
C TRP A 89 7.22 7.76 32.60
N ARG A 90 6.65 8.02 33.79
CA ARG A 90 5.25 7.67 34.11
C ARG A 90 4.28 8.50 33.26
N ARG A 91 4.60 9.78 33.04
CA ARG A 91 3.82 10.66 32.15
C ARG A 91 4.03 10.29 30.70
N GLN A 92 5.26 9.99 30.28
CA GLN A 92 5.56 9.54 28.93
C GLN A 92 4.90 8.18 28.61
N ALA A 93 4.85 7.26 29.56
CA ALA A 93 4.15 5.99 29.46
C ALA A 93 2.63 6.17 29.39
N ILE A 94 2.06 7.06 30.21
CA ILE A 94 0.61 7.39 30.14
C ILE A 94 0.28 8.05 28.80
N THR A 95 1.13 8.95 28.29
CA THR A 95 0.93 9.56 26.97
C THR A 95 1.03 8.52 25.87
N MET A 96 2.04 7.64 25.89
CA MET A 96 2.20 6.51 24.95
C MET A 96 1.01 5.56 24.99
N VAL A 97 0.53 5.20 26.17
CA VAL A 97 -0.65 4.34 26.36
C VAL A 97 -1.92 5.06 25.90
N SER A 98 -2.08 6.35 26.21
CA SER A 98 -3.24 7.13 25.76
C SER A 98 -3.27 7.34 24.24
N GLN A 99 -2.11 7.55 23.62
CA GLN A 99 -1.96 7.67 22.16
C GLN A 99 -2.18 6.32 21.49
N SER A 100 -1.70 5.23 22.11
CA SER A 100 -1.97 3.88 21.66
C SER A 100 -3.46 3.53 21.81
N CYS A 101 -4.12 3.93 22.90
CA CYS A 101 -5.55 3.73 23.10
C CYS A 101 -6.41 4.55 22.14
N VAL A 102 -6.08 5.82 21.90
CA VAL A 102 -6.78 6.67 20.91
C VAL A 102 -6.56 6.12 19.51
N PHE A 103 -5.32 5.74 19.17
CA PHE A 103 -5.02 5.06 17.91
C PHE A 103 -5.86 3.79 17.77
N ILE A 104 -5.87 2.90 18.78
CA ILE A 104 -6.66 1.65 18.82
C ILE A 104 -8.17 1.91 18.73
N MET A 105 -8.70 2.95 19.38
CA MET A 105 -10.13 3.30 19.32
C MET A 105 -10.52 3.89 17.95
N GLU A 106 -9.61 4.61 17.29
CA GLU A 106 -9.83 5.19 15.95
C GLU A 106 -9.53 4.19 14.82
N MET A 107 -8.87 3.06 15.13
CA MET A 107 -8.64 1.93 14.20
C MET A 107 -9.94 1.31 13.65
N GLU A 108 -11.08 1.48 14.32
CA GLU A 108 -12.30 0.68 14.14
C GLU A 108 -13.24 1.19 12.99
N THR A 109 -12.99 2.39 12.45
CA THR A 109 -13.95 3.06 11.53
C THR A 109 -13.45 3.36 10.13
N GLU A 110 -12.34 2.76 9.68
CA GLU A 110 -11.64 3.28 8.50
C GLU A 110 -11.73 2.41 7.26
N LYS A 111 -11.97 3.08 6.13
CA LYS A 111 -12.10 2.47 4.81
C LYS A 111 -10.73 2.33 4.17
N VAL A 112 -10.39 1.12 3.70
CA VAL A 112 -9.16 0.89 2.91
C VAL A 112 -9.43 1.22 1.45
N SER A 113 -8.66 2.13 0.85
CA SER A 113 -8.76 2.43 -0.59
C SER A 113 -8.43 1.20 -1.43
N GLN A 114 -9.15 1.00 -2.53
CA GLN A 114 -9.04 -0.17 -3.38
C GLN A 114 -8.95 0.26 -4.85
N HIS A 115 -8.06 -0.39 -5.59
CA HIS A 115 -8.01 -0.26 -7.03
C HIS A 115 -7.69 -1.61 -7.65
N ASN A 116 -8.58 -2.07 -8.53
CA ASN A 116 -8.45 -3.35 -9.19
C ASN A 116 -8.27 -3.13 -10.69
N LEU A 117 -7.23 -3.77 -11.25
CA LEU A 117 -6.83 -3.58 -12.64
C LEU A 117 -7.89 -4.07 -13.63
N LEU A 118 -8.45 -5.26 -13.40
CA LEU A 118 -9.51 -5.82 -14.26
C LEU A 118 -10.79 -5.00 -14.14
N SER A 119 -11.14 -4.54 -12.93
CA SER A 119 -12.30 -3.68 -12.72
C SER A 119 -12.16 -2.36 -13.45
N PHE A 120 -10.96 -1.75 -13.40
CA PHE A 120 -10.65 -0.54 -14.14
C PHE A 120 -10.80 -0.75 -15.66
N CYS A 121 -10.21 -1.83 -16.21
CA CYS A 121 -10.34 -2.18 -17.62
C CYS A 121 -11.81 -2.42 -18.03
N ALA A 122 -12.60 -3.13 -17.22
CA ALA A 122 -14.02 -3.38 -17.48
C ALA A 122 -14.83 -2.08 -17.51
N ARG A 123 -14.59 -1.20 -16.54
CA ARG A 123 -15.32 0.07 -16.42
C ARG A 123 -14.91 1.09 -17.48
N LYS A 124 -13.65 1.10 -17.93
CA LYS A 124 -13.18 1.97 -19.02
C LYS A 124 -13.93 1.72 -20.34
N LYS A 125 -14.37 0.48 -20.59
CA LYS A 125 -15.25 0.14 -21.72
C LYS A 125 -16.68 0.71 -21.61
N ARG A 126 -17.09 1.19 -20.42
CA ARG A 126 -18.42 1.77 -20.14
C ARG A 126 -18.29 3.15 -19.48
N PRO A 127 -17.84 4.19 -20.22
CA PRO A 127 -17.65 5.51 -19.65
C PRO A 127 -18.99 6.10 -19.18
N THR A 128 -19.02 6.57 -17.93
CA THR A 128 -20.19 7.26 -17.37
C THR A 128 -20.35 8.64 -18.00
N PHE A 129 -21.53 9.26 -17.83
CA PHE A 129 -21.76 10.62 -18.32
C PHE A 129 -20.73 11.63 -17.78
N LEU A 130 -20.34 11.49 -16.50
CA LEU A 130 -19.28 12.29 -15.89
C LEU A 130 -17.93 12.14 -16.59
N MET A 131 -17.57 10.94 -17.05
CA MET A 131 -16.33 10.71 -17.82
C MET A 131 -16.39 11.30 -19.22
N LYS A 132 -17.56 11.25 -19.88
CA LYS A 132 -17.78 11.94 -21.16
C LYS A 132 -17.67 13.47 -21.01
N LEU A 133 -17.93 13.99 -19.82
CA LEU A 133 -17.68 15.39 -19.50
C LEU A 133 -16.19 15.64 -19.21
N ALA A 134 -15.53 14.76 -18.46
CA ALA A 134 -14.11 14.87 -18.14
C ALA A 134 -13.21 14.82 -19.40
N THR A 135 -13.63 14.13 -20.47
CA THR A 135 -12.95 14.14 -21.77
C THR A 135 -12.87 15.52 -22.41
N LEU A 136 -13.75 16.46 -22.05
CA LEU A 136 -13.74 17.84 -22.57
C LEU A 136 -12.72 18.74 -21.85
N VAL A 137 -12.15 18.31 -20.72
CA VAL A 137 -11.39 19.19 -19.79
C VAL A 137 -9.86 18.89 -19.78
N CYS A 138 -9.32 18.14 -20.74
CA CYS A 138 -7.89 17.78 -20.83
C CYS A 138 -7.28 17.14 -19.57
N TYR A 139 -8.10 16.56 -18.70
CA TYR A 139 -7.69 15.86 -17.47
C TYR A 139 -8.26 14.43 -17.41
N LYS A 140 -8.60 13.89 -18.58
CA LYS A 140 -9.30 12.62 -18.78
C LYS A 140 -8.67 11.48 -17.98
N ASP A 141 -7.36 11.28 -18.10
CA ASP A 141 -6.70 10.10 -17.55
C ASP A 141 -6.60 10.16 -16.02
N TYR A 142 -6.32 11.35 -15.47
CA TYR A 142 -6.26 11.56 -14.02
C TYR A 142 -7.65 11.46 -13.35
N VAL A 143 -8.67 12.08 -13.96
CA VAL A 143 -10.04 12.01 -13.43
C VAL A 143 -10.59 10.60 -13.55
N ASN A 144 -10.33 9.90 -14.66
CA ASN A 144 -10.71 8.49 -14.80
C ASN A 144 -10.05 7.66 -13.70
N MET A 145 -8.74 7.82 -13.46
CA MET A 145 -8.02 7.05 -12.45
C MET A 145 -8.60 7.23 -11.04
N HIS A 146 -8.94 8.47 -10.65
CA HIS A 146 -9.52 8.75 -9.34
C HIS A 146 -11.02 8.40 -9.20
N CYS A 147 -11.80 8.43 -10.29
CA CYS A 147 -13.22 8.05 -10.26
C CYS A 147 -13.46 6.54 -10.05
N TYR A 148 -12.40 5.72 -10.15
CA TYR A 148 -12.47 4.27 -9.98
C TYR A 148 -11.81 3.76 -8.69
N ILE A 149 -11.64 4.63 -7.69
CA ILE A 149 -11.20 4.23 -6.37
C ILE A 149 -12.41 3.68 -5.61
N GLU A 150 -12.36 2.40 -5.29
CA GLU A 150 -13.31 1.74 -4.40
C GLU A 150 -12.80 1.77 -2.96
N HIS A 151 -13.65 1.42 -2.01
CA HIS A 151 -13.29 1.36 -0.59
C HIS A 151 -13.73 0.02 -0.03
N ALA A 152 -12.82 -0.70 0.61
CA ALA A 152 -13.13 -1.94 1.29
C ALA A 152 -14.04 -1.68 2.50
N PRO A 153 -14.78 -2.70 3.00
CA PRO A 153 -15.49 -2.62 4.27
C PRO A 153 -14.58 -2.14 5.41
N THR A 154 -15.15 -1.46 6.40
CA THR A 154 -14.37 -0.90 7.54
C THR A 154 -13.62 -1.96 8.34
N THR A 155 -14.13 -3.19 8.38
CA THR A 155 -13.48 -4.33 9.05
C THR A 155 -12.21 -4.81 8.35
N SER A 156 -12.00 -4.46 7.08
CA SER A 156 -10.88 -4.95 6.27
C SER A 156 -9.53 -4.47 6.80
N SER A 157 -9.43 -3.25 7.31
CA SER A 157 -8.17 -2.74 7.87
C SER A 157 -7.73 -3.56 9.08
N LEU A 158 -8.66 -3.84 10.01
CA LEU A 158 -8.38 -4.63 11.21
C LEU A 158 -7.92 -6.05 10.83
N GLN A 159 -8.63 -6.70 9.91
CA GLN A 159 -8.27 -8.05 9.44
C GLN A 159 -6.88 -8.11 8.81
N VAL A 160 -6.46 -7.07 8.08
CA VAL A 160 -5.12 -7.01 7.51
C VAL A 160 -4.06 -6.84 8.61
N VAL A 161 -4.31 -5.98 9.61
CA VAL A 161 -3.40 -5.81 10.75
C VAL A 161 -3.28 -7.10 11.57
N GLU A 162 -4.36 -7.85 11.77
CA GLU A 162 -4.32 -9.17 12.41
C GLU A 162 -3.43 -10.17 11.66
N LEU A 163 -3.49 -10.17 10.32
CA LEU A 163 -2.61 -11.01 9.50
C LEU A 163 -1.14 -10.61 9.64
N VAL A 164 -0.85 -9.31 9.65
CA VAL A 164 0.51 -8.79 9.86
C VAL A 164 1.02 -9.17 11.26
N HIS A 165 0.18 -9.02 12.29
CA HIS A 165 0.52 -9.43 13.65
C HIS A 165 0.88 -10.92 13.72
N GLY A 166 0.07 -11.79 13.11
CA GLY A 166 0.35 -13.22 13.01
C GLY A 166 1.69 -13.50 12.34
N TYR A 167 1.91 -12.93 11.14
CA TYR A 167 3.16 -13.08 10.39
C TYR A 167 4.40 -12.66 11.18
N VAL A 168 4.38 -11.48 11.81
CA VAL A 168 5.53 -10.97 12.59
C VAL A 168 5.75 -11.80 13.85
N THR A 169 4.68 -12.22 14.54
CA THR A 169 4.76 -13.08 15.72
C THR A 169 5.38 -14.43 15.40
N ASP A 170 4.98 -15.05 14.29
CA ASP A 170 5.53 -16.31 13.81
C ASP A 170 6.99 -16.14 13.36
N GLY A 171 7.32 -14.99 12.76
CA GLY A 171 8.68 -14.50 12.50
C GLY A 171 9.58 -14.62 13.72
N TRP A 172 9.21 -13.92 14.78
CA TRP A 172 9.94 -13.88 16.04
C TRP A 172 10.04 -15.24 16.73
N LYS A 173 8.98 -16.04 16.72
CA LYS A 173 8.97 -17.34 17.40
C LYS A 173 9.70 -18.44 16.65
N GLY A 174 9.65 -18.42 15.32
CA GLY A 174 10.02 -19.56 14.48
C GLY A 174 11.29 -19.39 13.64
N TYR A 175 11.70 -18.16 13.33
CA TYR A 175 12.73 -17.92 12.31
C TYR A 175 13.82 -16.96 12.73
N ILE A 176 13.48 -15.92 13.49
CA ILE A 176 14.46 -14.90 13.91
C ILE A 176 15.18 -15.40 15.15
N HIS A 177 16.41 -15.88 14.97
CA HIS A 177 17.26 -16.40 16.05
C HIS A 177 18.56 -15.61 16.24
N ASP A 178 18.91 -14.77 15.25
CA ASP A 178 20.13 -13.96 15.21
C ASP A 178 19.97 -12.73 14.29
N ALA A 179 21.02 -11.91 14.18
CA ALA A 179 21.01 -10.71 13.35
C ALA A 179 20.85 -11.00 11.83
N ALA A 180 21.39 -12.12 11.35
CA ALA A 180 21.35 -12.48 9.93
C ALA A 180 19.94 -12.95 9.51
N SER A 181 19.29 -13.77 10.34
CA SER A 181 17.90 -14.20 10.18
C SER A 181 16.92 -13.02 10.36
N TYR A 182 17.18 -12.10 11.30
CA TYR A 182 16.43 -10.85 11.40
C TYR A 182 16.50 -10.01 10.11
N LYS A 183 17.70 -9.81 9.54
CA LYS A 183 17.88 -9.07 8.29
C LYS A 183 17.16 -9.75 7.12
N ARG A 184 17.33 -11.07 6.98
CA ARG A 184 16.63 -11.87 5.96
C ARG A 184 15.11 -11.75 6.07
N PHE A 185 14.57 -11.83 7.29
CA PHE A 185 13.13 -11.67 7.53
C PHE A 185 12.60 -10.31 7.08
N ASN A 186 13.34 -9.22 7.32
CA ASN A 186 12.97 -7.86 6.90
C ASN A 186 13.19 -7.59 5.40
N LEU A 187 13.83 -8.51 4.68
CA LEU A 187 14.00 -8.47 3.22
C LEU A 187 12.93 -9.29 2.49
N HIS A 188 12.18 -10.10 3.22
CA HIS A 188 11.12 -10.92 2.66
C HIS A 188 9.99 -10.08 2.07
N ARG A 189 9.57 -10.47 0.88
CA ARG A 189 8.45 -9.94 0.09
C ARG A 189 7.63 -11.06 -0.57
N GLY A 190 7.69 -12.26 0.02
CA GLY A 190 7.05 -13.50 -0.42
C GLY A 190 7.95 -14.74 -0.28
N GLN A 191 9.24 -14.57 0.03
CA GLN A 191 10.20 -15.67 0.11
C GLN A 191 9.88 -16.66 1.24
N TRP A 192 9.27 -16.20 2.33
CA TRP A 192 8.85 -17.08 3.43
C TRP A 192 7.62 -17.89 3.04
N ALA A 193 6.59 -17.26 2.49
CA ALA A 193 5.36 -17.91 2.04
C ALA A 193 5.65 -18.96 0.96
N LEU A 194 6.63 -18.70 0.10
CA LEU A 194 7.09 -19.62 -0.94
C LEU A 194 8.17 -20.61 -0.47
N ARG A 195 8.44 -20.77 0.83
CA ARG A 195 9.50 -21.67 1.33
C ARG A 195 9.31 -23.13 0.90
N HIS A 196 8.05 -23.59 0.84
CA HIS A 196 7.68 -24.93 0.39
C HIS A 196 7.40 -24.97 -1.13
N GLN A 197 7.16 -23.82 -1.74
CA GLN A 197 6.86 -23.67 -3.17
C GLN A 197 8.03 -22.97 -3.90
N ARG A 198 9.25 -23.49 -3.71
CA ARG A 198 10.51 -22.88 -4.23
C ARG A 198 10.46 -22.59 -5.74
N HIS A 199 9.75 -23.42 -6.50
CA HIS A 199 9.58 -23.30 -7.94
C HIS A 199 8.75 -22.07 -8.38
N LEU A 200 8.09 -21.36 -7.45
CA LEU A 200 7.38 -20.09 -7.70
C LEU A 200 8.23 -18.85 -7.36
N ARG A 201 9.41 -19.01 -6.74
CA ARG A 201 10.25 -17.88 -6.29
C ARG A 201 10.70 -16.95 -7.42
N TRP A 202 10.78 -17.44 -8.65
CA TRP A 202 11.10 -16.61 -9.82
C TRP A 202 10.12 -15.43 -9.98
N SER A 203 8.88 -15.55 -9.52
CA SER A 203 7.87 -14.48 -9.55
C SER A 203 8.22 -13.28 -8.67
N LEU A 204 9.15 -13.46 -7.73
CA LEU A 204 9.66 -12.41 -6.85
C LEU A 204 10.98 -11.83 -7.36
N ASN A 205 11.61 -12.39 -8.40
CA ASN A 205 12.93 -11.97 -8.90
C ASN A 205 12.80 -10.86 -9.96
N MET A 206 12.14 -9.77 -9.59
CA MET A 206 11.98 -8.57 -10.43
C MET A 206 11.83 -7.32 -9.55
N PRO A 207 11.82 -6.11 -10.14
CA PRO A 207 11.51 -4.91 -9.38
C PRO A 207 10.18 -5.04 -8.63
N PHE A 208 10.11 -4.52 -7.41
CA PHE A 208 8.99 -4.77 -6.49
C PHE A 208 7.63 -4.33 -7.05
N ASP A 209 7.58 -3.16 -7.69
CA ASP A 209 6.38 -2.64 -8.36
C ASP A 209 5.85 -3.60 -9.45
N ARG A 210 6.76 -4.25 -10.18
CA ARG A 210 6.44 -5.31 -11.13
C ARG A 210 5.94 -6.59 -10.46
N SER A 211 6.54 -7.00 -9.33
CA SER A 211 6.05 -8.16 -8.57
C SER A 211 4.62 -7.92 -8.04
N VAL A 212 4.32 -6.73 -7.53
CA VAL A 212 2.97 -6.34 -7.09
C VAL A 212 1.98 -6.48 -8.24
N LEU A 213 2.29 -5.92 -9.41
CA LEU A 213 1.42 -6.00 -10.58
C LEU A 213 1.25 -7.44 -11.10
N LEU A 214 2.34 -8.21 -11.16
CA LEU A 214 2.35 -9.62 -11.56
C LEU A 214 1.42 -10.46 -10.68
N TRP A 215 1.59 -10.37 -9.36
CA TRP A 215 0.80 -11.12 -8.39
C TRP A 215 -0.65 -10.64 -8.36
N HIS A 216 -0.91 -9.35 -8.58
CA HIS A 216 -2.27 -8.80 -8.67
C HIS A 216 -3.05 -9.39 -9.85
N ILE A 217 -2.44 -9.46 -11.04
CA ILE A 217 -3.09 -10.06 -12.20
C ILE A 217 -3.26 -11.57 -11.98
N ALA A 218 -2.23 -12.26 -11.47
CA ALA A 218 -2.27 -13.70 -11.25
C ALA A 218 -3.36 -14.12 -10.24
N ILE A 219 -3.48 -13.41 -9.12
CA ILE A 219 -4.50 -13.72 -8.10
C ILE A 219 -5.92 -13.49 -8.62
N ASP A 220 -6.16 -12.45 -9.42
CA ASP A 220 -7.47 -12.18 -10.01
C ASP A 220 -7.86 -13.27 -11.03
N ILE A 221 -6.89 -13.75 -11.83
CA ILE A 221 -7.10 -14.90 -12.72
C ILE A 221 -7.48 -16.14 -11.90
N CYS A 222 -6.72 -16.46 -10.84
CA CYS A 222 -7.02 -17.59 -9.95
C CYS A 222 -8.39 -17.44 -9.29
N PHE A 223 -8.75 -16.24 -8.82
CA PHE A 223 -10.02 -15.99 -8.14
C PHE A 223 -11.23 -16.19 -9.05
N HIS A 224 -11.11 -15.78 -10.32
CA HIS A 224 -12.17 -15.94 -11.33
C HIS A 224 -12.10 -17.26 -12.10
N HIS A 225 -11.15 -18.14 -11.78
CA HIS A 225 -11.04 -19.46 -12.39
C HIS A 225 -12.24 -20.35 -12.07
N GLN A 226 -12.68 -21.14 -13.04
CA GLN A 226 -13.86 -22.00 -12.93
C GLN A 226 -13.77 -23.07 -11.82
N SER A 227 -12.56 -23.49 -11.47
CA SER A 227 -12.32 -24.49 -10.41
C SER A 227 -12.26 -23.89 -9.00
N THR A 228 -12.30 -22.57 -8.85
CA THR A 228 -12.22 -21.92 -7.54
C THR A 228 -13.57 -22.03 -6.82
N THR A 229 -13.56 -22.67 -5.65
CA THR A 229 -14.77 -22.96 -4.88
C THR A 229 -15.26 -21.72 -4.12
N PRO A 230 -16.52 -21.69 -3.64
CA PRO A 230 -16.99 -20.62 -2.75
C PRO A 230 -16.10 -20.45 -1.51
N ARG A 231 -15.67 -21.55 -0.89
CA ARG A 231 -14.75 -21.54 0.25
C ARG A 231 -13.38 -20.97 -0.12
N GLY A 232 -12.84 -21.36 -1.28
CA GLY A 232 -11.60 -20.76 -1.80
C GLY A 232 -11.71 -19.25 -1.99
N ARG A 233 -12.86 -18.75 -2.47
CA ARG A 233 -13.12 -17.30 -2.59
C ARG A 233 -13.16 -16.59 -1.24
N GLU A 234 -13.69 -17.22 -0.20
CA GLU A 234 -13.65 -16.69 1.17
C GLU A 234 -12.21 -16.61 1.68
N CYS A 235 -11.41 -17.68 1.49
CA CYS A 235 -9.98 -17.68 1.82
C CYS A 235 -9.18 -16.61 1.06
N ALA A 236 -9.55 -16.34 -0.19
CA ALA A 236 -8.91 -15.32 -1.01
C ALA A 236 -9.25 -13.87 -0.60
N ALA A 237 -10.32 -13.64 0.17
CA ALA A 237 -10.89 -12.31 0.38
C ALA A 237 -9.88 -11.32 0.98
N ARG A 238 -9.14 -11.74 2.02
CA ARG A 238 -8.12 -10.90 2.66
C ARG A 238 -6.96 -10.59 1.72
N SER A 239 -6.50 -11.59 0.97
CA SER A 239 -5.45 -11.43 -0.05
C SER A 239 -5.87 -10.45 -1.14
N ARG A 240 -7.15 -10.45 -1.55
CA ARG A 240 -7.69 -9.48 -2.52
C ARG A 240 -7.72 -8.06 -1.97
N VAL A 241 -8.09 -7.87 -0.70
CA VAL A 241 -8.04 -6.55 -0.06
C VAL A 241 -6.62 -5.98 -0.10
N ILE A 242 -5.62 -6.78 0.30
CA ILE A 242 -4.21 -6.35 0.29
C ILE A 242 -3.75 -6.09 -1.15
N SER A 243 -4.03 -7.01 -2.07
CA SER A 243 -3.69 -6.89 -3.50
C SER A 243 -4.25 -5.60 -4.14
N ASN A 244 -5.54 -5.34 -3.97
CA ASN A 244 -6.20 -4.15 -4.49
C ASN A 244 -5.69 -2.85 -3.83
N TYR A 245 -5.33 -2.92 -2.54
CA TYR A 245 -4.73 -1.78 -1.84
C TYR A 245 -3.31 -1.48 -2.36
N MET A 246 -2.49 -2.52 -2.56
CA MET A 246 -1.14 -2.39 -3.11
C MET A 246 -1.16 -1.88 -4.56
N THR A 247 -2.13 -2.32 -5.36
CA THR A 247 -2.36 -1.78 -6.71
C THR A 247 -2.86 -0.34 -6.68
N TYR A 248 -3.68 0.03 -5.69
CA TYR A 248 -4.04 1.43 -5.44
C TYR A 248 -2.81 2.29 -5.12
N LEU A 249 -1.89 1.80 -4.27
CA LEU A 249 -0.62 2.50 -4.03
C LEU A 249 0.18 2.60 -5.33
N LEU A 250 0.24 1.53 -6.13
CA LEU A 250 0.98 1.53 -7.39
C LEU A 250 0.46 2.57 -8.40
N SER A 251 -0.86 2.73 -8.53
CA SER A 251 -1.45 3.62 -9.52
C SER A 251 -1.65 5.06 -9.01
N ILE A 252 -2.05 5.24 -7.75
CA ILE A 252 -2.45 6.54 -7.20
C ILE A 252 -1.36 7.19 -6.34
N ARG A 253 -0.68 6.41 -5.49
CA ARG A 253 0.32 6.90 -4.51
C ARG A 253 1.65 6.12 -4.60
N PRO A 254 2.30 6.07 -5.78
CA PRO A 254 3.47 5.22 -6.01
C PRO A 254 4.64 5.57 -5.10
N GLU A 255 4.75 6.82 -4.66
CA GLU A 255 5.73 7.28 -3.68
C GLU A 255 5.62 6.57 -2.32
N MET A 256 4.41 6.11 -1.96
CA MET A 256 4.19 5.34 -0.73
C MET A 256 4.47 3.86 -0.91
N LEU A 257 4.39 3.31 -2.12
CA LEU A 257 4.60 1.89 -2.37
C LEU A 257 6.04 1.50 -2.02
N ILE A 258 7.02 2.07 -2.74
CA ILE A 258 8.44 2.10 -2.38
C ILE A 258 9.10 3.31 -3.05
N SER A 259 10.28 3.69 -2.60
CA SER A 259 11.09 4.68 -3.32
C SER A 259 11.42 4.20 -4.74
N GLY A 260 11.06 5.00 -5.75
CA GLY A 260 11.38 4.71 -7.16
C GLY A 260 10.34 3.88 -7.92
N SER A 261 9.16 3.61 -7.34
CA SER A 261 8.06 2.95 -8.03
C SER A 261 7.66 3.68 -9.32
N ARG A 262 7.47 2.92 -10.40
CA ARG A 262 7.17 3.46 -11.72
C ARG A 262 5.66 3.65 -11.90
N ILE A 263 5.23 4.89 -12.08
CA ILE A 263 3.82 5.26 -12.22
C ILE A 263 3.16 4.61 -13.46
N GLY A 264 3.91 4.51 -14.56
CA GLY A 264 3.35 4.08 -15.86
C GLY A 264 3.04 2.59 -16.00
N ILE A 265 3.54 1.72 -15.11
CA ILE A 265 3.43 0.26 -15.31
C ILE A 265 1.98 -0.24 -15.23
N PHE A 266 1.15 0.42 -14.41
CA PHE A 266 -0.27 0.09 -14.30
C PHE A 266 -1.00 0.40 -15.61
N THR A 267 -0.80 1.61 -16.15
CA THR A 267 -1.41 2.04 -17.41
C THR A 267 -0.97 1.16 -18.58
N ILE A 268 0.33 0.84 -18.67
CA ILE A 268 0.86 -0.05 -19.71
C ILE A 268 0.18 -1.42 -19.63
N ALA A 269 0.03 -2.00 -18.44
CA ALA A 269 -0.67 -3.28 -18.31
C ALA A 269 -2.15 -3.20 -18.70
N CYS A 270 -2.85 -2.10 -18.42
CA CYS A 270 -4.21 -1.90 -18.91
C CYS A 270 -4.28 -1.84 -20.45
N GLU A 271 -3.35 -1.12 -21.08
CA GLU A 271 -3.23 -1.04 -22.55
C GLU A 271 -2.91 -2.41 -23.17
N ASP A 272 -1.98 -3.15 -22.57
CA ASP A 272 -1.64 -4.50 -23.00
C ASP A 272 -2.85 -5.46 -22.92
N ILE A 273 -3.69 -5.37 -21.87
CA ILE A 273 -4.93 -6.16 -21.77
C ILE A 273 -5.92 -5.75 -22.86
N GLU A 274 -6.07 -4.45 -23.13
CA GLU A 274 -6.95 -3.94 -24.18
C GLU A 274 -6.52 -4.45 -25.56
N LEU A 275 -5.23 -4.38 -25.87
CA LEU A 275 -4.65 -4.93 -27.11
C LEU A 275 -4.83 -6.45 -27.19
N MET A 276 -4.59 -7.15 -26.08
CA MET A 276 -4.67 -8.61 -26.03
C MET A 276 -6.10 -9.13 -26.14
N LEU A 277 -7.12 -8.40 -25.69
CA LEU A 277 -8.52 -8.83 -25.77
C LEU A 277 -9.27 -8.27 -26.97
N GLY A 278 -8.79 -7.16 -27.54
CA GLY A 278 -9.45 -6.41 -28.61
C GLY A 278 -10.83 -5.86 -28.21
N ASP A 279 -11.59 -5.44 -29.22
CA ASP A 279 -12.96 -4.89 -29.06
C ASP A 279 -14.03 -5.95 -28.79
N ASN A 280 -13.66 -7.09 -28.21
CA ASN A 280 -14.62 -8.15 -27.87
C ASN A 280 -15.67 -7.62 -26.88
N SER A 281 -16.86 -7.34 -27.41
CA SER A 281 -18.03 -6.78 -26.73
C SER A 281 -18.66 -7.74 -25.72
N ALA A 282 -18.23 -9.01 -25.68
CA ALA A 282 -18.74 -10.00 -24.73
C ALA A 282 -18.06 -9.92 -23.34
N LEU A 283 -16.92 -9.24 -23.19
CA LEU A 283 -16.16 -9.19 -21.94
C LEU A 283 -16.40 -7.85 -21.21
N HIS A 284 -17.39 -7.85 -20.32
CA HIS A 284 -17.87 -6.64 -19.65
C HIS A 284 -17.64 -6.61 -18.13
N ASP A 285 -17.30 -7.75 -17.53
CA ASP A 285 -17.04 -7.89 -16.10
C ASP A 285 -15.63 -8.44 -15.83
N GLU A 286 -15.17 -8.31 -14.59
CA GLU A 286 -13.85 -8.78 -14.14
C GLU A 286 -13.64 -10.26 -14.48
N ARG A 287 -14.68 -11.09 -14.29
CA ARG A 287 -14.67 -12.52 -14.59
C ARG A 287 -14.45 -12.78 -16.07
N GLY A 288 -15.19 -12.12 -16.95
CA GLY A 288 -15.04 -12.27 -18.39
C GLY A 288 -13.64 -11.85 -18.84
N LEU A 289 -13.11 -10.74 -18.33
CA LEU A 289 -11.74 -10.31 -18.63
C LEU A 289 -10.71 -11.34 -18.19
N ALA A 290 -10.79 -11.85 -16.95
CA ALA A 290 -9.87 -12.87 -16.44
C ALA A 290 -9.88 -14.14 -17.31
N GLN A 291 -11.06 -14.61 -17.72
CA GLN A 291 -11.22 -15.78 -18.60
C GLN A 291 -10.70 -15.52 -20.02
N GLY A 292 -10.97 -14.32 -20.57
CA GLY A 292 -10.42 -13.87 -21.84
C GLY A 292 -8.89 -13.82 -21.84
N ILE A 293 -8.31 -13.36 -20.73
CA ILE A 293 -6.85 -13.29 -20.54
C ILE A 293 -6.25 -14.69 -20.54
N LEU A 294 -6.82 -15.60 -19.76
CA LEU A 294 -6.33 -16.97 -19.66
C LEU A 294 -6.43 -17.73 -20.99
N SER A 295 -7.54 -17.57 -21.71
CA SER A 295 -7.75 -18.22 -23.02
C SER A 295 -6.82 -17.70 -24.11
N ARG A 296 -6.58 -16.39 -24.18
CA ARG A 296 -5.61 -15.80 -25.12
C ARG A 296 -4.17 -16.24 -24.82
N ALA A 297 -3.81 -16.34 -23.54
CA ALA A 297 -2.47 -16.74 -23.11
C ALA A 297 -2.12 -18.21 -23.41
N GLN A 298 -3.12 -19.05 -23.74
CA GLN A 298 -2.90 -20.43 -24.21
C GLN A 298 -2.45 -20.50 -25.68
N GLN A 299 -2.51 -19.39 -26.42
CA GLN A 299 -2.08 -19.37 -27.82
C GLN A 299 -0.53 -19.24 -27.91
N PRO A 300 0.15 -20.12 -28.69
CA PRO A 300 1.62 -20.17 -28.75
C PRO A 300 2.31 -18.88 -29.20
N SER A 301 1.61 -17.99 -29.90
CA SER A 301 2.16 -16.78 -30.53
C SER A 301 2.34 -15.59 -29.58
N LEU A 302 1.81 -15.64 -28.34
CA LEU A 302 1.83 -14.53 -27.38
C LEU A 302 2.62 -14.84 -26.09
N LEU A 303 3.26 -16.01 -26.00
CA LEU A 303 4.15 -16.39 -24.91
C LEU A 303 5.54 -15.75 -25.05
N ASP A 304 5.59 -14.46 -25.38
CA ASP A 304 6.83 -13.71 -25.21
C ASP A 304 6.98 -13.42 -23.71
N ASN A 305 8.08 -13.92 -23.12
CA ASN A 305 8.42 -13.73 -21.70
C ASN A 305 8.61 -12.25 -21.32
N THR A 306 8.51 -11.35 -22.29
CA THR A 306 8.59 -9.89 -22.13
C THR A 306 7.31 -9.29 -21.55
N SER A 307 6.14 -9.88 -21.80
CA SER A 307 4.86 -9.32 -21.34
C SER A 307 4.55 -9.69 -19.89
N ILE A 308 4.15 -8.70 -19.09
CA ILE A 308 3.78 -8.91 -17.68
C ILE A 308 2.52 -9.78 -17.56
N ILE A 309 1.59 -9.67 -18.53
CA ILE A 309 0.35 -10.44 -18.57
C ILE A 309 0.64 -11.92 -18.84
N GLY A 310 1.47 -12.24 -19.85
CA GLY A 310 1.84 -13.63 -20.13
C GLY A 310 2.55 -14.28 -18.93
N THR A 311 3.42 -13.51 -18.27
CA THR A 311 4.09 -13.92 -17.04
C THR A 311 3.09 -14.16 -15.89
N ALA A 312 2.07 -13.30 -15.74
CA ALA A 312 1.01 -13.46 -14.75
C ALA A 312 0.14 -14.69 -15.02
N CYS A 313 -0.20 -14.97 -16.29
CA CYS A 313 -0.92 -16.18 -16.68
C CYS A 313 -0.13 -17.44 -16.36
N ARG A 314 1.20 -17.42 -16.56
CA ARG A 314 2.08 -18.52 -16.17
C ARG A 314 2.06 -18.73 -14.65
N LEU A 315 2.21 -17.65 -13.87
CA LEU A 315 2.14 -17.73 -12.40
C LEU A 315 0.78 -18.26 -11.94
N ALA A 316 -0.32 -17.74 -12.51
CA ALA A 316 -1.67 -18.19 -12.20
C ALA A 316 -1.83 -19.69 -12.48
N LYS A 317 -1.39 -20.17 -13.64
CA LYS A 317 -1.43 -21.60 -13.99
C LYS A 317 -0.69 -22.46 -12.95
N MET A 318 0.53 -22.06 -12.58
CA MET A 318 1.32 -22.80 -11.59
C MET A 318 0.68 -22.78 -10.20
N LEU A 319 0.04 -21.68 -9.79
CA LEU A 319 -0.75 -21.63 -8.55
C LEU A 319 -1.96 -22.57 -8.63
N MET A 320 -2.64 -22.63 -9.78
CA MET A 320 -3.79 -23.52 -9.99
C MET A 320 -3.41 -25.01 -10.05
N GLU A 321 -2.14 -25.34 -10.27
CA GLU A 321 -1.60 -26.71 -10.23
C GLU A 321 -1.37 -27.22 -8.80
N LEU A 322 -1.39 -26.34 -7.78
CA LEU A 322 -1.39 -26.76 -6.38
C LEU A 322 -2.66 -27.56 -6.07
N GLN A 323 -2.49 -28.79 -5.56
CA GLN A 323 -3.59 -29.75 -5.36
C GLN A 323 -4.58 -29.28 -4.30
N ASP A 324 -4.08 -28.73 -3.19
CA ASP A 324 -4.92 -28.20 -2.12
C ASP A 324 -5.25 -26.71 -2.38
N GLU A 325 -6.55 -26.43 -2.53
CA GLU A 325 -7.04 -25.07 -2.71
C GLU A 325 -6.79 -24.19 -1.47
N LEU A 326 -6.85 -24.76 -0.26
CA LEU A 326 -6.57 -24.02 0.97
C LEU A 326 -5.10 -23.63 1.06
N GLU A 327 -4.20 -24.60 0.79
CA GLU A 327 -2.76 -24.33 0.72
C GLU A 327 -2.45 -23.24 -0.31
N ARG A 328 -3.07 -23.28 -1.50
CA ARG A 328 -2.91 -22.25 -2.53
C ARG A 328 -3.24 -20.86 -1.98
N TRP A 329 -4.39 -20.69 -1.32
CA TRP A 329 -4.81 -19.39 -0.80
C TRP A 329 -4.02 -18.95 0.43
N GLU A 330 -3.52 -19.89 1.23
CA GLU A 330 -2.59 -19.62 2.34
C GLU A 330 -1.25 -19.07 1.83
N VAL A 331 -0.68 -19.70 0.81
CA VAL A 331 0.55 -19.23 0.14
C VAL A 331 0.34 -17.83 -0.43
N VAL A 332 -0.77 -17.61 -1.14
CA VAL A 332 -1.11 -16.30 -1.71
C VAL A 332 -1.27 -15.23 -0.61
N GLN A 333 -1.93 -15.56 0.51
CA GLN A 333 -2.08 -14.64 1.64
C GLN A 333 -0.72 -14.28 2.23
N GLY A 334 0.15 -15.28 2.45
CA GLY A 334 1.50 -15.05 2.97
C GLY A 334 2.31 -14.10 2.09
N VAL A 335 2.30 -14.31 0.77
CA VAL A 335 3.03 -13.44 -0.16
C VAL A 335 2.53 -11.99 -0.08
N TRP A 336 1.21 -11.78 -0.03
CA TRP A 336 0.66 -10.43 0.07
C TRP A 336 0.96 -9.75 1.40
N VAL A 337 0.91 -10.49 2.52
CA VAL A 337 1.29 -9.97 3.83
C VAL A 337 2.77 -9.57 3.85
N GLU A 338 3.65 -10.40 3.30
CA GLU A 338 5.08 -10.08 3.16
C GLU A 338 5.31 -8.85 2.28
N MET A 339 4.65 -8.75 1.12
CA MET A 339 4.77 -7.58 0.24
C MET A 339 4.28 -6.29 0.93
N LEU A 340 3.20 -6.37 1.71
CA LEU A 340 2.69 -5.24 2.47
C LEU A 340 3.68 -4.80 3.56
N CYS A 341 4.22 -5.75 4.33
CA CYS A 341 5.23 -5.46 5.34
C CYS A 341 6.52 -4.88 4.72
N TYR A 342 6.95 -5.48 3.61
CA TYR A 342 8.08 -4.99 2.84
C TYR A 342 7.84 -3.54 2.39
N SER A 343 6.72 -3.25 1.75
CA SER A 343 6.36 -1.89 1.32
C SER A 343 6.34 -0.89 2.48
N ALA A 344 5.70 -1.24 3.60
CA ALA A 344 5.62 -0.39 4.79
C ALA A 344 7.03 -0.08 5.34
N SER A 345 7.90 -1.08 5.42
CA SER A 345 9.29 -0.88 5.88
C SER A 345 10.19 -0.11 4.89
N ARG A 346 9.78 0.05 3.63
CA ARG A 346 10.56 0.66 2.53
C ARG A 346 10.02 2.01 2.10
N CYS A 347 8.85 2.39 2.59
CA CYS A 347 8.29 3.71 2.41
C CYS A 347 9.09 4.74 3.23
N ARG A 348 9.17 5.97 2.73
CA ARG A 348 9.95 7.03 3.38
C ARG A 348 9.18 7.49 4.62
N GLY A 349 9.84 7.53 5.79
CA GLY A 349 9.20 7.91 7.05
C GLY A 349 8.45 9.24 7.00
N TYR A 350 8.94 10.23 6.25
CA TYR A 350 8.23 11.51 6.10
C TYR A 350 6.91 11.38 5.34
N LEU A 351 6.74 10.39 4.44
CA LEU A 351 5.47 10.14 3.74
C LEU A 351 4.44 9.54 4.68
N HIS A 352 4.87 8.65 5.59
CA HIS A 352 4.01 8.21 6.69
C HIS A 352 3.58 9.39 7.54
N ALA A 353 4.51 10.24 7.97
CA ALA A 353 4.23 11.44 8.78
C ALA A 353 3.33 12.46 8.06
N LYS A 354 3.58 12.71 6.77
CA LYS A 354 2.75 13.60 5.94
C LYS A 354 1.29 13.15 5.90
N ASN A 355 1.08 11.84 5.89
CA ASN A 355 -0.24 11.25 5.83
C ASN A 355 -0.78 10.91 7.23
N MET A 356 -0.11 11.31 8.33
CA MET A 356 -0.66 11.14 9.69
C MET A 356 -1.80 12.13 9.98
N SER A 357 -1.86 13.27 9.28
CA SER A 357 -3.05 14.14 9.32
C SER A 357 -4.24 13.50 8.59
N GLU A 358 -3.98 12.54 7.70
CA GLU A 358 -4.96 11.66 7.06
C GLU A 358 -4.94 10.29 7.76
N VAL A 359 -5.45 10.23 9.00
CA VAL A 359 -5.46 9.08 9.94
C VAL A 359 -5.76 7.70 9.30
N THR A 360 -6.44 7.70 8.15
CA THR A 360 -6.92 6.57 7.35
C THR A 360 -5.90 5.69 6.61
N GLU A 361 -4.59 5.96 6.69
CA GLU A 361 -3.62 5.27 5.82
C GLU A 361 -3.17 3.88 6.35
N LEU A 362 -3.65 2.80 5.71
CA LEU A 362 -3.33 1.40 6.07
C LEU A 362 -1.83 1.08 6.12
N LEU A 363 -1.02 1.50 5.15
CA LEU A 363 0.42 1.29 5.14
C LEU A 363 1.11 2.00 6.30
N THR A 364 0.66 3.19 6.67
CA THR A 364 1.16 3.90 7.86
C THR A 364 0.82 3.13 9.15
N ARG A 365 -0.39 2.55 9.22
CA ARG A 365 -0.79 1.69 10.35
C ARG A 365 0.08 0.44 10.46
N VAL A 366 0.33 -0.23 9.33
CA VAL A 366 1.25 -1.39 9.26
C VAL A 366 2.67 -0.97 9.64
N TRP A 367 3.15 0.17 9.16
CA TRP A 367 4.47 0.70 9.50
C TRP A 367 4.64 0.96 11.00
N PHE A 368 3.67 1.61 11.64
CA PHE A 368 3.66 1.80 13.10
C PHE A 368 3.67 0.46 13.84
N PHE A 369 2.85 -0.49 13.39
CA PHE A 369 2.81 -1.81 13.98
C PHE A 369 4.16 -2.53 13.87
N LEU A 370 4.81 -2.50 12.71
CA LEU A 370 6.15 -3.06 12.49
C LEU A 370 7.18 -2.42 13.43
N ILE A 371 7.16 -1.10 13.59
CA ILE A 371 8.04 -0.39 14.54
C ILE A 371 7.79 -0.86 15.97
N SER A 372 6.53 -0.94 16.39
CA SER A 372 6.17 -1.37 17.74
C SER A 372 6.63 -2.80 18.06
N MET A 373 6.75 -3.65 17.04
CA MET A 373 7.23 -5.03 17.13
C MET A 373 8.75 -5.14 16.90
N GLY A 374 9.47 -4.02 16.82
CA GLY A 374 10.93 -4.00 16.67
C GLY A 374 11.44 -4.45 15.30
N MET A 375 10.65 -4.27 14.24
CA MET A 375 11.04 -4.61 12.86
C MET A 375 11.84 -3.48 12.20
N GLU A 376 12.63 -3.82 11.18
CA GLU A 376 13.56 -2.88 10.53
C GLU A 376 12.81 -1.90 9.64
N THR A 377 13.07 -0.60 9.83
CA THR A 377 12.52 0.47 9.01
C THR A 377 13.49 0.91 7.90
N LEU A 378 13.03 1.78 7.01
CA LEU A 378 13.90 2.39 6.00
C LEU A 378 15.03 3.22 6.63
N ALA A 379 14.77 3.89 7.75
CA ALA A 379 15.75 4.75 8.42
C ALA A 379 16.92 3.93 9.01
N ASP A 380 16.62 2.77 9.59
CA ASP A 380 17.62 1.87 10.19
C ASP A 380 18.66 1.38 9.18
N ARG A 381 18.26 1.24 7.90
CA ARG A 381 19.18 0.85 6.82
C ARG A 381 20.19 1.92 6.45
N PHE A 382 19.76 3.18 6.37
CA PHE A 382 20.67 4.28 6.03
C PHE A 382 21.72 4.55 7.11
N GLN A 383 21.51 4.07 8.33
CA GLN A 383 22.47 4.18 9.42
C GLN A 383 23.53 3.08 9.41
N LYS A 384 23.39 2.03 8.59
CA LYS A 384 24.35 0.92 8.50
C LYS A 384 25.47 1.23 7.51
N SER A 385 26.68 0.74 7.80
CA SER A 385 27.83 0.92 6.90
C SER A 385 27.78 -0.09 5.75
N GLU A 386 27.96 0.42 4.53
CA GLU A 386 27.98 -0.31 3.25
C GLU A 386 28.99 -1.50 3.25
N TYR A 387 30.04 -1.41 4.07
CA TYR A 387 31.08 -2.45 4.22
C TYR A 387 30.58 -3.78 4.82
N LEU A 388 29.54 -3.76 5.65
CA LEU A 388 28.96 -4.97 6.23
C LEU A 388 28.03 -5.69 5.24
N GLU A 389 27.42 -4.96 4.31
CA GLU A 389 26.52 -5.54 3.30
C GLU A 389 27.28 -6.40 2.29
N THR A 390 28.42 -5.91 1.76
CA THR A 390 29.21 -6.63 0.75
C THR A 390 29.87 -7.91 1.31
N LYS A 391 30.24 -7.92 2.59
CA LYS A 391 30.88 -9.09 3.21
C LYS A 391 29.88 -10.19 3.52
N GLU A 392 28.62 -9.82 3.77
CA GLU A 392 27.51 -10.73 4.02
C GLU A 392 26.90 -11.25 2.72
N GLU A 393 26.72 -10.41 1.69
CA GLU A 393 26.27 -10.83 0.35
C GLU A 393 27.21 -11.88 -0.28
N ASN A 394 28.53 -11.75 -0.08
CA ASN A 394 29.50 -12.75 -0.53
C ASN A 394 29.40 -14.09 0.24
N ALA A 395 28.89 -14.08 1.47
CA ALA A 395 28.60 -15.32 2.22
C ALA A 395 27.25 -15.94 1.80
N GLU A 396 26.34 -15.15 1.22
CA GLU A 396 25.03 -15.59 0.69
C GLU A 396 25.15 -16.37 -0.63
N GLU A 397 26.16 -16.10 -1.47
CA GLU A 397 26.43 -16.91 -2.68
C GLU A 397 26.96 -18.31 -2.32
N ASP A 398 27.84 -18.42 -1.32
CA ASP A 398 28.45 -19.69 -0.89
C ASP A 398 27.44 -20.67 -0.27
N ASP A 399 26.45 -20.18 0.50
CA ASP A 399 25.43 -21.03 1.14
C ASP A 399 24.42 -21.59 0.10
N ASN A 400 24.14 -20.83 -0.95
CA ASN A 400 23.21 -21.22 -2.02
C ASN A 400 23.84 -22.24 -3.00
N ASP A 401 25.16 -22.16 -3.21
CA ASP A 401 25.94 -23.15 -3.98
C ASP A 401 26.23 -24.42 -3.16
N GLY A 402 26.35 -24.31 -1.83
CA GLY A 402 26.47 -25.44 -0.91
C GLY A 402 25.26 -26.37 -0.91
N GLU A 403 24.03 -25.82 -0.88
CA GLU A 403 22.79 -26.61 -0.90
C GLU A 403 22.57 -27.29 -2.28
N ASN A 404 22.97 -26.62 -3.38
CA ASN A 404 22.94 -27.20 -4.73
C ASN A 404 23.99 -28.31 -4.93
N ARG A 405 25.21 -28.17 -4.38
CA ARG A 405 26.23 -29.24 -4.41
C ARG A 405 25.78 -30.47 -3.64
N VAL A 406 25.16 -30.32 -2.47
CA VAL A 406 24.65 -31.46 -1.66
C VAL A 406 23.52 -32.20 -2.38
N VAL A 407 22.68 -31.51 -3.16
CA VAL A 407 21.62 -32.13 -3.99
C VAL A 407 22.19 -32.84 -5.22
N VAL A 408 23.27 -32.32 -5.81
CA VAL A 408 23.96 -32.96 -6.95
C VAL A 408 24.77 -34.18 -6.50
N GLU A 409 25.49 -34.10 -5.38
CA GLU A 409 26.27 -35.23 -4.84
C GLU A 409 25.39 -36.39 -4.36
N ARG A 410 24.18 -36.11 -3.81
CA ARG A 410 23.22 -37.17 -3.45
C ARG A 410 22.59 -37.89 -4.66
N LYS A 411 22.60 -37.29 -5.86
CA LYS A 411 22.09 -37.93 -7.09
C LYS A 411 23.14 -38.80 -7.80
N ILE A 412 24.42 -38.67 -7.47
CA ILE A 412 25.51 -39.38 -8.15
C ILE A 412 25.88 -40.70 -7.43
N ASN A 413 25.50 -40.87 -6.17
CA ASN A 413 25.72 -42.11 -5.40
C ASN A 413 24.42 -42.91 -5.19
N MET A 414 24.00 -43.65 -6.22
CA MET A 414 23.26 -44.91 -6.04
C MET A 414 24.05 -46.02 -6.75
N PRO A 415 24.53 -47.06 -6.04
CA PRO A 415 25.19 -48.19 -6.68
C PRO A 415 24.15 -49.11 -7.35
N ILE A 416 24.53 -49.70 -8.48
CA ILE A 416 23.82 -50.81 -9.16
C ILE A 416 23.84 -52.05 -8.27
#